data_AF-A0A6S7KA96-F1
#
_entry.id   AF-A0A6S7KA96-F1
#
_cell.length_a   1.000
_cell.length_b   1.000
_cell.length_c   1.000
_cell.angle_alpha   90.00
_cell.angle_beta   90.00
_cell.angle_gamma   90.00
#
_symmetry.space_group_name_H-M   'P 1'
#
loop_
_entity.id
_entity.type
_entity.pdbx_description
1 polymer ?
#
loop_
_entity_poly.entity_id
_entity_poly.type
_entity_poly.pdbx_seq_one_letter_code
_entity_poly.pdbx_strand_id
1 'polypeptide(L)'
;MKRGAKRRGKLVTDFLKSGDAPHRYLEKVKESGKDYKGFNLIVGNVSPGNPSNEMEFGYYCNQENEPFDNLKPGVHALSNRYLDYEWKKVRFGKERFQEIIKRKSSVKEKANLLIEMLQDET
;
A
#
# COMPACT_ATOMS: atom_id res chain seq x y z
N MET A 1 -17.74 -12.56 -15.19
CA MET A 1 -16.71 -13.14 -14.30
C MET A 1 -15.62 -13.79 -15.15
N LYS A 2 -14.35 -13.34 -15.10
CA LYS A 2 -13.25 -13.99 -15.87
C LYS A 2 -12.99 -15.40 -15.29
N ARG A 3 -13.38 -16.45 -16.03
CA ARG A 3 -12.95 -17.84 -15.76
C ARG A 3 -11.44 -17.93 -16.05
N GLY A 4 -10.67 -18.50 -15.12
CA GLY A 4 -9.22 -18.71 -15.29
C GLY A 4 -8.30 -17.55 -14.89
N ALA A 5 -8.81 -16.52 -14.19
CA ALA A 5 -7.95 -15.43 -13.72
C ALA A 5 -6.84 -15.92 -12.77
N LYS A 6 -5.63 -15.36 -12.89
CA LYS A 6 -4.48 -15.69 -12.02
C LYS A 6 -4.79 -15.33 -10.56
N ARG A 7 -4.19 -16.06 -9.62
CA ARG A 7 -4.32 -15.80 -8.19
C ARG A 7 -3.43 -14.63 -7.76
N ARG A 8 -4.03 -13.61 -7.13
CA ARG A 8 -3.31 -12.41 -6.64
C ARG A 8 -2.27 -12.71 -5.58
N GLY A 9 -2.42 -13.78 -4.79
CA GLY A 9 -1.46 -14.15 -3.74
C GLY A 9 -0.03 -14.40 -4.24
N LYS A 10 0.12 -14.75 -5.52
CA LYS A 10 1.42 -14.91 -6.16
C LYS A 10 2.15 -13.57 -6.34
N LEU A 11 1.43 -12.45 -6.49
CA LEU A 11 2.01 -11.11 -6.63
C LEU A 11 2.85 -10.70 -5.41
N VAL A 12 2.42 -11.05 -4.20
CA VAL A 12 3.19 -10.71 -2.99
C VAL A 12 4.38 -11.65 -2.83
N THR A 13 4.17 -12.94 -3.06
CA THR A 13 5.23 -13.95 -2.92
C THR A 13 6.36 -13.75 -3.92
N ASP A 14 6.03 -13.40 -5.17
CA ASP A 14 7.02 -13.20 -6.22
C ASP A 14 7.85 -11.92 -5.96
N PHE A 15 7.25 -10.85 -5.43
CA PHE A 15 8.00 -9.65 -5.01
C PHE A 15 9.03 -9.97 -3.93
N LEU A 16 8.59 -10.64 -2.85
CA LEU A 16 9.45 -10.96 -1.71
C LEU A 16 10.60 -11.90 -2.09
N LYS A 17 10.48 -12.66 -3.19
CA LYS A 17 11.50 -13.58 -3.69
C LYS A 17 12.38 -12.99 -4.78
N SER A 18 11.97 -11.91 -5.45
CA SER A 18 12.68 -11.44 -6.63
C SER A 18 13.92 -10.61 -6.31
N GLY A 19 13.94 -9.94 -5.15
CA GLY A 19 14.97 -8.94 -4.82
C GLY A 19 14.91 -7.71 -5.73
N ASP A 20 13.83 -7.53 -6.49
CA ASP A 20 13.64 -6.38 -7.36
C ASP A 20 13.42 -5.10 -6.54
N ALA A 21 13.82 -3.97 -7.11
CA ALA A 21 13.31 -2.67 -6.66
C ALA A 21 11.79 -2.58 -6.91
N PRO A 22 11.02 -1.90 -6.03
CA PRO A 22 9.57 -1.73 -6.14
C PRO A 22 9.10 -1.35 -7.55
N HIS A 23 9.71 -0.33 -8.17
CA HIS A 23 9.32 0.13 -9.51
C HIS A 23 9.47 -0.96 -10.58
N ARG A 24 10.61 -1.67 -10.59
CA ARG A 24 10.87 -2.76 -11.56
C ARG A 24 9.89 -3.90 -11.40
N TYR A 25 9.51 -4.21 -10.16
CA TYR A 25 8.53 -5.26 -9.92
C TYR A 25 7.14 -4.87 -10.44
N LEU A 26 6.72 -3.62 -10.22
CA LEU A 26 5.43 -3.13 -10.70
C LEU A 26 5.35 -3.08 -12.23
N GLU A 27 6.45 -2.78 -12.93
CA GLU A 27 6.53 -2.88 -14.39
C GLU A 27 6.21 -4.30 -14.88
N LYS A 28 6.84 -5.32 -14.30
CA LYS A 28 6.57 -6.74 -14.61
C LYS A 28 5.12 -7.12 -14.31
N VAL A 29 4.57 -6.62 -13.22
CA VAL A 29 3.16 -6.87 -12.85
C VAL A 29 2.21 -6.23 -13.86
N LYS A 30 2.50 -5.01 -14.34
CA LYS A 30 1.69 -4.29 -15.32
C LYS A 30 1.53 -5.07 -16.62
N GLU A 31 2.57 -5.74 -17.11
CA GLU A 31 2.53 -6.57 -18.33
C GLU A 31 1.46 -7.67 -18.25
N SER A 32 1.24 -8.23 -17.06
CA SER A 32 0.28 -9.31 -16.82
C SER A 32 -0.94 -8.89 -15.99
N GLY A 33 -1.10 -7.60 -15.68
CA GLY A 33 -2.13 -7.08 -14.78
C GLY A 33 -3.55 -7.45 -15.22
N LYS A 34 -3.79 -7.50 -16.53
CA LYS A 34 -5.06 -7.90 -17.16
C LYS A 34 -5.46 -9.36 -16.93
N ASP A 35 -4.51 -10.22 -16.53
CA ASP A 35 -4.77 -11.64 -16.28
C ASP A 35 -5.36 -11.89 -14.88
N TYR A 36 -5.35 -10.87 -14.02
CA TYR A 36 -5.90 -10.91 -12.67
C TYR A 36 -7.29 -10.28 -12.62
N LYS A 37 -8.06 -10.59 -11.56
CA LYS A 37 -9.20 -9.75 -11.15
C LYS A 37 -8.69 -8.42 -10.59
N GLY A 38 -9.59 -7.46 -10.35
CA GLY A 38 -9.26 -6.18 -9.74
C GLY A 38 -8.40 -6.31 -8.48
N PHE A 39 -7.33 -5.52 -8.39
CA PHE A 39 -6.44 -5.46 -7.24
C PHE A 39 -5.73 -4.11 -7.14
N ASN A 40 -5.31 -3.82 -5.91
CA ASN A 40 -4.29 -2.84 -5.59
C ASN A 40 -3.06 -3.59 -5.07
N LEU A 41 -1.88 -3.11 -5.44
CA LEU A 41 -0.61 -3.65 -5.00
C LEU A 41 0.27 -2.51 -4.52
N ILE A 42 0.70 -2.58 -3.26
CA ILE A 42 1.73 -1.73 -2.69
C ILE A 42 2.94 -2.61 -2.41
N VAL A 43 4.09 -2.19 -2.89
CA VAL A 43 5.38 -2.86 -2.66
C VAL A 43 6.39 -1.82 -2.21
N GLY A 44 7.36 -2.23 -1.39
CA GLY A 44 8.36 -1.31 -0.89
C GLY A 44 9.55 -1.98 -0.26
N ASN A 45 10.66 -1.27 -0.28
CA ASN A 45 11.89 -1.62 0.39
C ASN A 45 12.09 -0.66 1.56
N VAL A 46 12.31 -1.23 2.75
CA VAL A 46 12.61 -0.49 3.96
C VAL A 46 13.99 -0.92 4.42
N SER A 47 14.93 0.02 4.50
CA SER A 47 16.29 -0.24 4.99
C SER A 47 16.54 0.53 6.29
N PRO A 48 15.94 0.11 7.42
CA PRO A 48 16.15 0.79 8.68
C PRO A 48 17.60 0.59 9.14
N GLY A 49 18.29 1.70 9.43
CA GLY A 49 19.66 1.66 9.97
C GLY A 49 20.78 1.69 8.93
N ASN A 50 20.48 1.84 7.64
CA ASN A 50 21.50 2.24 6.66
C ASN A 50 21.75 3.78 6.76
N PRO A 51 22.92 4.28 6.31
CA PRO A 51 23.25 5.71 6.42
C PRO A 51 22.29 6.66 5.70
N SER A 52 21.53 6.17 4.71
CA SER A 52 20.59 6.96 3.92
C SER A 52 19.13 6.86 4.39
N ASN A 53 18.80 5.95 5.32
CA ASN A 53 17.45 5.55 5.72
C ASN A 53 16.45 5.51 4.56
N GLU A 54 16.90 5.02 3.40
CA GLU A 54 16.12 5.05 2.17
C GLU A 54 14.92 4.11 2.30
N MET A 55 13.75 4.66 1.97
CA MET A 55 12.50 3.93 1.82
C MET A 55 11.95 4.21 0.42
N GLU A 56 11.79 3.16 -0.36
CA GLU A 56 11.18 3.23 -1.70
C GLU A 56 9.87 2.45 -1.65
N PHE A 57 8.79 3.08 -2.09
CA PHE A 57 7.48 2.46 -2.18
C PHE A 57 6.86 2.74 -3.54
N GLY A 58 6.18 1.74 -4.09
CA GLY A 58 5.42 1.87 -5.33
C GLY A 58 4.00 1.34 -5.17
N TYR A 59 3.09 1.89 -5.97
CA TYR A 59 1.69 1.49 -6.02
C TYR A 59 1.24 1.19 -7.45
N TYR A 60 0.43 0.14 -7.61
CA TYR A 60 -0.23 -0.18 -8.87
C TYR A 60 -1.66 -0.70 -8.64
N CYS A 61 -2.61 -0.21 -9.43
CA CYS A 61 -3.97 -0.73 -9.51
C CYS A 61 -4.26 -1.17 -10.95
N ASN A 62 -4.63 -2.43 -11.15
CA ASN A 62 -4.90 -2.96 -12.50
C ASN A 62 -6.28 -2.59 -13.06
N GLN A 63 -7.05 -1.78 -12.32
CA GLN A 63 -8.36 -1.27 -12.74
C GLN A 63 -8.32 0.21 -13.15
N GLU A 64 -7.19 0.87 -12.94
CA GLU A 64 -6.95 2.23 -13.42
C GLU A 64 -5.99 2.19 -14.60
N ASN A 65 -6.17 3.16 -15.50
CA ASN A 65 -5.25 3.36 -16.61
C ASN A 65 -4.09 4.31 -16.24
N GLU A 66 -3.97 4.62 -14.95
CA GLU A 66 -2.90 5.45 -14.41
C GLU A 66 -1.56 4.70 -14.43
N PRO A 67 -0.43 5.41 -14.63
CA PRO A 67 0.88 4.81 -14.46
C PRO A 67 1.05 4.25 -13.04
N PHE A 68 1.89 3.22 -12.88
CA PHE A 68 2.34 2.85 -11.54
C PHE A 68 3.19 4.00 -11.03
N ASP A 69 2.90 4.47 -9.83
CA ASP A 69 3.53 5.67 -9.29
C ASP A 69 4.41 5.31 -8.10
N ASN A 70 5.53 6.03 -7.99
CA ASN A 70 6.28 6.10 -6.75
C ASN A 70 5.39 6.77 -5.71
N LEU A 71 5.18 6.07 -4.59
CA LEU A 71 4.47 6.65 -3.45
C LEU A 71 5.35 7.72 -2.83
N LYS A 72 4.92 8.98 -2.95
CA LYS A 72 5.62 10.13 -2.39
C LYS A 72 5.49 10.12 -0.85
N PRO A 73 6.42 10.75 -0.12
CA PRO A 73 6.27 10.93 1.31
C PRO A 73 4.95 11.65 1.65
N GLY A 74 4.16 11.07 2.56
CA GLY A 74 2.86 11.60 2.94
C GLY A 74 1.99 10.56 3.63
N VAL A 75 0.72 10.91 3.84
CA VAL A 75 -0.29 9.98 4.32
C VAL A 75 -1.16 9.57 3.13
N HIS A 76 -1.18 8.28 2.85
CA HIS A 76 -2.01 7.66 1.84
C HIS A 76 -2.98 6.69 2.50
N ALA A 77 -4.18 6.56 1.93
CA ALA A 77 -5.19 5.63 2.44
C ALA A 77 -5.74 4.75 1.32
N LEU A 78 -5.83 3.45 1.58
CA LEU A 78 -6.32 2.46 0.64
C LEU A 78 -7.48 1.68 1.25
N SER A 79 -8.50 1.41 0.43
CA SER A 79 -9.59 0.51 0.76
C SER A 79 -9.88 -0.40 -0.45
N ASN A 80 -11.15 -0.55 -0.84
CA ASN A 80 -11.57 -1.45 -1.92
C ASN A 80 -11.67 -0.80 -3.31
N ARG A 81 -11.21 0.45 -3.45
CA ARG A 81 -11.08 1.12 -4.74
C ARG A 81 -9.60 1.47 -4.95
N TYR A 82 -9.29 2.55 -5.67
CA TYR A 82 -7.94 3.04 -5.83
C TYR A 82 -7.47 3.89 -4.65
N LEU A 83 -6.17 4.16 -4.62
CA LEU A 83 -5.48 4.94 -3.61
C LEU A 83 -6.14 6.31 -3.40
N ASP A 84 -6.29 6.71 -2.14
CA ASP A 84 -6.82 8.00 -1.71
C ASP A 84 -8.23 8.33 -2.24
N TYR A 85 -9.01 7.32 -2.67
CA TYR A 85 -10.39 7.54 -3.05
C TYR A 85 -11.22 8.09 -1.87
N GLU A 86 -11.96 9.19 -2.10
CA GLU A 86 -12.58 10.03 -1.07
C GLU A 86 -13.86 9.45 -0.41
N TRP A 87 -13.86 8.16 -0.07
CA TRP A 87 -14.92 7.61 0.75
C TRP A 87 -14.90 8.19 2.17
N LYS A 88 -16.08 8.35 2.78
CA LYS A 88 -16.22 8.85 4.16
C LYS A 88 -15.31 8.10 5.15
N LYS A 89 -15.27 6.76 5.07
CA LYS A 89 -14.39 5.91 5.90
C LYS A 89 -12.91 6.14 5.66
N VAL A 90 -12.51 6.41 4.41
CA VAL A 90 -11.10 6.67 4.04
C VAL A 90 -10.66 8.00 4.63
N ARG A 91 -11.51 9.03 4.52
CA ARG A 91 -11.24 10.35 5.08
C ARG A 91 -11.12 10.31 6.61
N PHE A 92 -12.09 9.69 7.28
CA PHE A 92 -12.08 9.53 8.74
C PHE A 92 -10.86 8.75 9.23
N GLY A 93 -10.53 7.63 8.59
CA GLY A 93 -9.33 6.87 8.91
C GLY A 93 -8.04 7.68 8.72
N LYS A 94 -7.96 8.47 7.65
CA LYS A 94 -6.81 9.35 7.37
C LYS A 94 -6.65 10.44 8.42
N GLU A 95 -7.74 11.08 8.83
CA GLU A 95 -7.77 12.09 9.88
C GLU A 95 -7.32 11.50 11.23
N ARG A 96 -7.92 10.40 11.66
CA ARG A 96 -7.58 9.72 12.92
C ARG A 96 -6.14 9.22 12.95
N PHE A 97 -5.65 8.65 11.85
CA PHE A 97 -4.24 8.26 11.71
C PHE A 97 -3.32 9.47 11.89
N GLN A 98 -3.62 10.59 11.21
CA GLN A 98 -2.84 11.82 11.29
C GLN A 98 -2.82 12.41 12.71
N GLU A 99 -3.94 12.37 13.43
CA GLU A 99 -3.99 12.78 14.83
C GLU A 99 -3.06 11.94 15.70
N ILE A 100 -3.12 10.61 15.57
CA ILE A 100 -2.32 9.68 16.39
C ILE A 100 -0.81 9.90 16.15
N ILE A 101 -0.37 9.97 14.89
CA ILE A 101 1.07 10.11 14.60
C ILE A 101 1.64 11.47 15.04
N LYS A 102 0.82 12.52 15.08
CA LYS A 102 1.19 13.87 15.53
C LYS A 102 1.23 14.03 17.05
N ARG A 103 0.63 13.13 17.83
CA ARG A 103 0.65 13.20 19.30
C ARG A 103 2.08 13.16 19.83
N LYS A 104 2.39 13.97 20.85
CA LYS A 104 3.64 13.88 21.62
C LYS A 104 3.53 12.71 22.59
N SER A 105 3.93 11.53 22.13
CA SER A 105 3.90 10.27 22.85
C SER A 105 4.99 9.34 22.31
N SER A 106 5.31 8.29 23.06
CA SER A 106 6.26 7.26 22.64
C SER A 106 5.75 6.50 21.41
N VAL A 107 6.68 5.89 20.66
CA VAL A 107 6.34 5.02 19.51
C VAL A 107 5.41 3.89 19.93
N LYS A 108 5.61 3.33 21.13
CA LYS A 108 4.77 2.24 21.67
C LYS A 108 3.33 2.69 21.89
N GLU A 109 3.12 3.87 22.48
CA GLU A 109 1.77 4.42 22.69
C GLU A 109 1.07 4.71 21.35
N LYS A 110 1.79 5.26 20.37
CA LYS A 110 1.25 5.47 19.01
C LYS A 110 0.86 4.14 18.36
N ALA A 111 1.71 3.12 18.44
CA ALA A 111 1.41 1.80 17.90
C ALA A 111 0.15 1.20 18.50
N ASN A 112 -0.05 1.31 19.83
CA ASN A 112 -1.26 0.85 20.49
C ASN A 112 -2.50 1.60 19.98
N LEU A 113 -2.46 2.94 19.91
CA LEU A 113 -3.57 3.75 19.38
C LEU A 113 -3.89 3.40 17.91
N LEU A 114 -2.88 3.07 17.11
CA LEU A 114 -3.07 2.63 15.72
C LEU A 114 -3.74 1.26 15.65
N ILE A 115 -3.37 0.32 16.53
CA ILE A 115 -4.02 -1.00 16.62
C ILE A 115 -5.48 -0.84 17.05
N GLU A 116 -5.75 0.00 18.05
CA GLU A 116 -7.13 0.31 18.49
C GLU A 116 -7.94 0.94 17.35
N MET A 117 -7.35 1.86 16.57
CA MET A 117 -8.00 2.42 15.38
C MET A 117 -8.38 1.35 14.35
N LEU A 118 -7.58 0.29 14.18
CA LEU A 118 -7.88 -0.80 13.24
C LEU A 118 -8.97 -1.76 13.75
N GLN A 119 -9.30 -1.71 15.03
CA GLN A 119 -10.36 -2.51 15.66
C GLN A 119 -11.72 -1.80 15.65
N ASP A 120 -11.79 -0.58 15.12
CA ASP A 120 -13.04 0.16 15.03
C ASP A 120 -14.03 -0.54 14.09
N GLU A 121 -15.15 -1.01 14.65
CA GLU A 121 -16.23 -1.70 13.93
C GLU A 121 -17.31 -0.75 13.39
N THR A 122 -17.15 0.57 13.56
CA THR A 122 -18.16 1.57 13.16
C THR A 122 -18.24 1.86 11.66
#